data_AF-A0A0N0V1F7-F1
#
_entry.id   AF-A0A0N0V1F7-F1
#
_cell.length_a   1.000
_cell.length_b   1.000
_cell.length_c   1.000
_cell.angle_alpha   90.00
_cell.angle_beta   90.00
_cell.angle_gamma   90.00
#
_symmetry.space_group_name_H-M   'P 1'
#
loop_
_entity.id
_entity.type
_entity.pdbx_description
1 polymer ?
#
loop_
_entity_poly.entity_id
_entity_poly.type
_entity_poly.pdbx_seq_one_letter_code
_entity_poly.pdbx_strand_id
1 'polypeptide(L)'
;YMEEGLLGTAIVQKRLTLFLDIYRLIELVEPDWFDERKKQQKKSKDKKKILLVEDTIFLQQLEKRYLETDGYDVTVAEDGKEGLEILKNESFDLIVSDIEMPRMNGWEFIKAIRNDKKLKDIPAMAVTALDTESDRIRTLKAGFDAYQVKIDRERLLLQISELINGDAIEKNTRLQAQENEIIISEKPNISDNRRDFCTFWLSGRLFGVDILGVKEITSQVEFTPVFHAANSIKGYVNIRGQIHLVVNLKRLLGLDSSDQSDLSGRVILFKMDVGESFGVLVDRISDVVRVSKDQIEESRSSSDQNMGEGLDTKDNELVTGVCKLEDNLLVILNAHRFLKSV
;
A
#
# COMPACT_ATOMS: atom_id res chain seq x y z
N TYR A 1 29.99 11.05 0.01
CA TYR A 1 29.45 12.10 0.89
C TYR A 1 28.10 12.48 0.32
N MET A 2 27.01 12.04 0.96
CA MET A 2 25.65 12.42 0.58
C MET A 2 25.34 13.75 1.28
N GLU A 3 24.91 14.75 0.51
CA GLU A 3 24.53 16.07 1.03
C GLU A 3 23.31 15.96 1.96
N GLU A 4 23.28 16.73 3.04
CA GLU A 4 22.17 16.72 4.01
C GLU A 4 20.84 17.08 3.33
N GLY A 5 19.79 16.28 3.58
CA GLY A 5 18.46 16.48 2.99
C GLY A 5 18.12 15.60 1.78
N LEU A 6 19.04 14.74 1.34
CA LEU A 6 18.78 13.74 0.29
C LEU A 6 18.41 12.36 0.88
N LEU A 7 17.31 11.78 0.40
CA LEU A 7 16.98 10.36 0.60
C LEU A 7 17.84 9.47 -0.32
N GLY A 8 18.17 9.96 -1.51
CA GLY A 8 19.02 9.27 -2.46
C GLY A 8 18.69 9.63 -3.89
N THR A 9 19.31 8.92 -4.82
CA THR A 9 19.00 9.02 -6.24
C THR A 9 18.52 7.67 -6.73
N ALA A 10 17.37 7.64 -7.41
CA ALA A 10 16.97 6.47 -8.18
C ALA A 10 16.73 6.89 -9.63
N ILE A 11 16.98 5.97 -10.56
CA ILE A 11 16.64 6.20 -11.96
C ILE A 11 15.16 5.88 -12.12
N VAL A 12 14.36 6.93 -12.27
CA VAL A 12 12.92 6.83 -12.58
C VAL A 12 12.75 7.33 -14.01
N GLN A 13 12.14 6.53 -14.88
CA GLN A 13 11.92 6.92 -16.30
C GLN A 13 13.20 7.29 -17.08
N LYS A 14 14.30 6.54 -16.90
CA LYS A 14 15.62 6.84 -17.50
C LYS A 14 16.20 8.21 -17.12
N ARG A 15 15.67 8.86 -16.08
CA ARG A 15 16.19 10.11 -15.53
C ARG A 15 16.66 9.88 -14.10
N LEU A 16 17.86 10.40 -13.79
CA LEU A 16 18.36 10.42 -12.42
C LEU A 16 17.41 11.29 -11.59
N THR A 17 16.61 10.66 -10.74
CA THR A 17 15.61 11.31 -9.91
C THR A 17 16.12 11.37 -8.49
N LEU A 18 16.12 12.58 -7.95
CA LEU A 18 16.57 12.91 -6.62
C LEU A 18 15.38 12.78 -5.65
N PHE A 19 15.51 11.95 -4.64
CA PHE A 19 14.52 11.84 -3.57
C PHE A 19 14.98 12.74 -2.42
N LEU A 20 14.11 13.67 -2.04
CA LEU A 20 14.38 14.65 -0.99
C LEU A 20 13.73 14.22 0.32
N ASP A 21 14.51 14.29 1.39
CA ASP A 21 14.00 14.10 2.74
C ASP A 21 13.40 15.41 3.24
N ILE A 22 12.11 15.60 2.98
CA ILE A 22 11.41 16.82 3.34
C ILE A 22 11.45 17.04 4.86
N TYR A 23 11.41 15.98 5.66
CA TYR A 23 11.49 16.10 7.12
C TYR A 23 12.86 16.62 7.57
N ARG A 24 13.95 16.07 7.01
CA ARG A 24 15.30 16.55 7.30
C ARG A 24 15.52 17.98 6.81
N LEU A 25 14.96 18.33 5.65
CA LEU A 25 15.04 19.70 5.12
C LEU A 25 14.30 20.70 6.03
N ILE A 26 13.12 20.34 6.53
CA ILE A 26 12.39 21.18 7.50
C ILE A 26 13.16 21.25 8.82
N GLU A 27 13.75 20.15 9.29
CA GLU A 27 14.58 20.12 10.50
C GLU A 27 15.84 21.01 10.38
N LEU A 28 16.42 21.13 9.18
CA LEU A 28 17.55 22.03 8.92
C LEU A 28 17.13 23.51 8.92
N VAL A 29 15.90 23.81 8.50
CA VAL A 29 15.39 25.19 8.39
C VAL A 29 14.78 25.67 9.71
N GLU A 30 14.03 24.81 10.40
CA GLU A 30 13.39 25.07 11.69
C GLU A 30 13.68 23.95 12.71
N PRO A 31 14.90 23.90 13.27
CA PRO A 31 15.29 22.87 14.23
C PRO A 31 14.47 22.91 15.52
N ASP A 32 14.00 24.09 15.93
CA ASP A 32 13.23 24.30 17.15
C ASP A 32 11.87 23.59 17.14
N TRP A 33 11.30 23.34 15.94
CA TRP A 33 10.00 22.66 15.77
C TRP A 33 10.06 21.17 16.17
N PHE A 34 11.25 20.56 16.14
CA PHE A 34 11.48 19.14 16.48
C PHE A 34 12.15 18.94 17.85
N ASP A 35 12.49 20.04 18.52
CA ASP A 35 13.40 20.05 19.67
C ASP A 35 12.72 19.56 20.97
N GLU A 36 11.39 19.63 21.05
CA GLU A 36 10.62 19.07 22.15
C GLU A 36 10.65 17.53 22.19
N ARG A 37 10.64 16.86 21.02
CA ARG A 37 10.73 15.38 20.94
C ARG A 37 12.14 14.87 21.26
N LYS A 38 13.19 15.56 20.77
CA LYS A 38 14.59 15.20 21.05
C LYS A 38 14.99 15.34 22.52
N LYS A 39 14.41 16.31 23.24
CA LYS A 39 14.67 16.51 24.68
C LYS A 39 14.10 15.37 25.54
N GLN A 40 13.08 14.66 25.07
CA GLN A 40 12.51 13.50 25.78
C GLN A 40 13.29 12.19 25.53
N GLN A 41 13.93 12.02 24.36
CA GLN A 41 14.58 10.76 23.95
C GLN A 41 16.03 10.58 24.45
N LYS A 42 16.66 11.61 25.05
CA LYS A 42 18.11 11.61 25.39
C LYS A 42 18.48 10.86 26.69
N LYS A 43 17.73 9.83 27.10
CA LYS A 43 17.88 9.18 28.42
C LYS A 43 18.04 7.66 28.48
N SER A 44 18.09 6.92 27.36
CA SER A 44 18.48 5.49 27.38
C SER A 44 19.89 5.29 26.82
N LYS A 45 20.72 4.56 27.56
CA LYS A 45 22.17 4.42 27.30
C LYS A 45 22.50 3.29 26.31
N ASP A 46 21.51 2.50 25.90
CA ASP A 46 21.63 1.44 24.90
C ASP A 46 20.51 1.60 23.87
N LYS A 47 20.88 1.84 22.60
CA LYS A 47 19.93 1.86 21.49
C LYS A 47 19.38 0.45 21.28
N LYS A 48 18.06 0.34 21.14
CA LYS A 48 17.37 -0.90 20.84
C LYS A 48 17.64 -1.31 19.40
N LYS A 49 17.97 -2.59 19.18
CA LYS A 49 18.37 -3.13 17.87
C LYS A 49 17.17 -3.69 17.13
N ILE A 50 16.95 -3.22 15.91
CA ILE A 50 15.90 -3.69 15.02
C ILE A 50 16.53 -4.36 13.80
N LEU A 51 16.08 -5.58 13.49
CA LEU A 51 16.33 -6.20 12.19
C LEU A 51 15.19 -5.83 11.25
N LEU A 52 15.50 -5.06 10.22
CA LEU A 52 14.58 -4.74 9.14
C LEU A 52 14.80 -5.74 7.98
N VAL A 53 13.74 -6.36 7.47
CA VAL A 53 13.82 -7.31 6.35
C VAL A 53 12.87 -6.83 5.25
N GLU A 54 13.44 -6.30 4.17
CA GLU A 54 12.70 -5.61 3.11
C GLU A 54 13.49 -5.70 1.79
N ASP A 55 12.83 -6.13 0.72
CA ASP A 55 13.47 -6.46 -0.57
C ASP A 55 13.68 -5.23 -1.46
N THR A 56 12.91 -4.17 -1.20
CA THR A 56 12.94 -2.95 -1.98
C THR A 56 13.91 -1.96 -1.35
N ILE A 57 15.07 -1.74 -1.99
CA ILE A 57 16.12 -0.80 -1.52
C ILE A 57 15.55 0.54 -1.06
N PHE A 58 14.59 1.11 -1.79
CA PHE A 58 13.95 2.37 -1.41
C PHE A 58 13.20 2.28 -0.07
N LEU A 59 12.36 1.25 0.11
CA LEU A 59 11.59 1.05 1.35
C LEU A 59 12.53 0.73 2.52
N GLN A 60 13.54 -0.10 2.29
CA GLN A 60 14.63 -0.35 3.23
C GLN A 60 15.23 0.98 3.73
N GLN A 61 15.62 1.89 2.83
CA GLN A 61 16.27 3.15 3.23
C GLN A 61 15.29 4.09 3.95
N LEU A 62 14.03 4.10 3.53
CA LEU A 62 12.98 4.92 4.12
C LEU A 62 12.66 4.47 5.56
N GLU A 63 12.34 3.20 5.74
CA GLU A 63 11.98 2.62 7.03
C GLU A 63 13.18 2.61 7.98
N LYS A 64 14.37 2.25 7.49
CA LYS A 64 15.61 2.38 8.27
C LYS A 64 15.76 3.80 8.82
N ARG A 65 15.59 4.82 7.98
CA ARG A 65 15.72 6.22 8.40
C ARG A 65 14.66 6.62 9.43
N TYR A 66 13.41 6.17 9.25
CA TYR A 66 12.34 6.43 10.22
C TYR A 66 12.70 5.90 11.61
N LEU A 67 13.22 4.68 11.66
CA LEU A 67 13.62 4.00 12.90
C LEU A 67 14.88 4.63 13.50
N GLU A 68 15.90 4.92 12.71
CA GLU A 68 17.13 5.57 13.19
C GLU A 68 16.87 6.97 13.75
N THR A 69 15.95 7.72 13.13
CA THR A 69 15.51 9.05 13.60
C THR A 69 14.83 8.96 14.96
N ASP A 70 14.12 7.87 15.22
CA ASP A 70 13.44 7.61 16.50
C ASP A 70 14.36 6.94 17.55
N GLY A 71 15.65 6.80 17.24
CA GLY A 71 16.69 6.39 18.18
C GLY A 71 17.05 4.91 18.17
N TYR A 72 16.49 4.11 17.24
CA TYR A 72 16.81 2.70 17.08
C TYR A 72 18.15 2.47 16.36
N ASP A 73 18.77 1.31 16.59
CA ASP A 73 19.91 0.80 15.82
C ASP A 73 19.40 -0.25 14.82
N VAL A 74 19.61 -0.04 13.52
CA VAL A 74 18.89 -0.80 12.48
C VAL A 74 19.87 -1.54 11.57
N THR A 75 19.78 -2.87 11.58
CA THR A 75 20.43 -3.75 10.60
C THR A 75 19.41 -4.16 9.56
N VAL A 76 19.81 -4.24 8.28
CA VAL A 76 18.88 -4.60 7.20
C VAL A 76 19.28 -5.90 6.51
N ALA A 77 18.29 -6.68 6.10
CA ALA A 77 18.37 -7.82 5.21
C ALA A 77 17.44 -7.64 4.00
N GLU A 78 17.81 -8.18 2.84
CA GLU A 78 17.03 -8.11 1.59
C GLU A 78 15.91 -9.16 1.53
N ASP A 79 15.99 -10.23 2.33
CA ASP A 79 14.92 -11.23 2.47
C ASP A 79 15.08 -12.11 3.72
N GLY A 80 14.14 -13.04 3.91
CA GLY A 80 14.11 -13.94 5.05
C GLY A 80 15.34 -14.86 5.18
N LYS A 81 16.03 -15.25 4.09
CA LYS A 81 17.24 -16.07 4.21
C LYS A 81 18.38 -15.27 4.80
N GLU A 82 18.60 -14.06 4.27
CA GLU A 82 19.61 -13.17 4.82
C GLU A 82 19.28 -12.78 6.26
N GLY A 83 18.01 -12.48 6.55
CA GLY A 83 17.54 -12.20 7.91
C GLY A 83 17.87 -13.33 8.89
N LEU A 84 17.66 -14.59 8.49
CA LEU A 84 18.03 -15.75 9.32
C LEU A 84 19.54 -15.88 9.52
N GLU A 85 20.36 -15.61 8.51
CA GLU A 85 21.82 -15.65 8.65
C GLU A 85 22.32 -14.54 9.61
N ILE A 86 21.74 -13.35 9.54
CA ILE A 86 22.04 -12.26 10.47
C ILE A 86 21.64 -12.64 11.91
N LEU A 87 20.44 -13.21 12.10
CA LEU A 87 19.94 -13.65 13.42
C LEU A 87 20.78 -14.77 14.07
N LYS A 88 21.60 -15.49 13.30
CA LYS A 88 22.53 -16.48 13.87
C LYS A 88 23.74 -15.83 14.55
N ASN A 89 24.14 -14.66 14.07
CA ASN A 89 25.38 -13.99 14.49
C ASN A 89 25.12 -12.81 15.43
N GLU A 90 23.93 -12.21 15.34
CA GLU A 90 23.56 -11.01 16.09
C GLU A 90 22.19 -11.14 16.76
N SER A 91 22.03 -10.46 17.90
CA SER A 91 20.77 -10.40 18.65
C SER A 91 20.03 -9.09 18.41
N PHE A 92 18.71 -9.17 18.29
CA PHE A 92 17.83 -8.02 18.05
C PHE A 92 16.71 -7.98 19.09
N ASP A 93 16.25 -6.77 19.40
CA ASP A 93 15.11 -6.52 20.28
C ASP A 93 13.77 -6.62 19.54
N LEU A 94 13.77 -6.43 18.22
CA LEU A 94 12.58 -6.51 17.37
C LEU A 94 12.97 -6.90 15.93
N ILE A 95 12.07 -7.63 15.27
CA ILE A 95 12.12 -7.89 13.84
C ILE A 95 10.98 -7.13 13.16
N VAL A 96 11.30 -6.40 12.10
CA VAL A 96 10.32 -5.75 11.21
C VAL A 96 10.53 -6.37 9.84
N SER A 97 9.52 -7.02 9.28
CA SER A 97 9.67 -7.77 8.02
C SER A 97 8.54 -7.46 7.05
N ASP A 98 8.89 -7.28 5.78
CA ASP A 98 7.91 -7.45 4.72
C ASP A 98 7.43 -8.89 4.66
N ILE A 99 6.22 -9.08 4.14
CA ILE A 99 5.62 -10.36 3.82
C ILE A 99 6.07 -10.83 2.45
N GLU A 100 6.04 -9.94 1.45
CA GLU A 100 6.28 -10.29 0.04
C GLU A 100 7.74 -10.06 -0.34
N MET A 101 8.58 -11.08 -0.18
CA MET A 101 10.02 -10.99 -0.45
C MET A 101 10.51 -12.17 -1.32
N PRO A 102 11.58 -11.99 -2.12
CA PRO A 102 12.17 -13.05 -2.92
C PRO A 102 12.92 -14.07 -2.06
N ARG A 103 13.22 -15.25 -2.62
CA ARG A 103 13.97 -16.37 -2.01
C ARG A 103 13.36 -17.03 -0.75
N MET A 104 12.93 -16.24 0.23
CA MET A 104 12.17 -16.64 1.42
C MET A 104 11.25 -15.49 1.82
N ASN A 105 9.94 -15.74 1.78
CA ASN A 105 8.95 -14.73 2.12
C ASN A 105 8.78 -14.57 3.65
N GLY A 106 8.10 -13.51 4.09
CA GLY A 106 7.90 -13.22 5.51
C GLY A 106 7.15 -14.32 6.27
N TRP A 107 6.27 -15.08 5.59
CA TRP A 107 5.56 -16.22 6.20
C TRP A 107 6.48 -17.38 6.54
N GLU A 108 7.40 -17.70 5.64
CA GLU A 108 8.40 -18.75 5.84
C GLU A 108 9.42 -18.31 6.88
N PHE A 109 9.83 -17.04 6.81
CA PHE A 109 10.77 -16.43 7.74
C PHE A 109 10.27 -16.47 9.18
N ILE A 110 9.05 -15.98 9.45
CA ILE A 110 8.51 -15.98 10.81
C ILE A 110 8.31 -17.39 11.36
N LYS A 111 7.91 -18.36 10.52
CA LYS A 111 7.80 -19.76 10.93
C LYS A 111 9.17 -20.35 11.30
N ALA A 112 10.22 -20.01 10.55
CA ALA A 112 11.58 -20.43 10.89
C ALA A 112 12.01 -19.84 12.24
N ILE A 113 11.75 -18.55 12.49
CA ILE A 113 12.03 -17.88 13.77
C ILE A 113 11.30 -18.57 14.92
N ARG A 114 9.98 -18.82 14.81
CA ARG A 114 9.18 -19.44 15.87
C ARG A 114 9.55 -20.90 16.15
N ASN A 115 10.15 -21.60 15.18
CA ASN A 115 10.66 -22.96 15.36
C ASN A 115 12.08 -23.01 15.98
N ASP A 116 12.80 -21.89 16.01
CA ASP A 116 14.12 -21.81 16.62
C ASP A 116 14.02 -21.45 18.11
N LYS A 117 14.60 -22.28 18.97
CA LYS A 117 14.53 -22.10 20.44
C LYS A 117 15.12 -20.78 20.94
N LYS A 118 16.07 -20.19 20.22
CA LYS A 118 16.72 -18.93 20.59
C LYS A 118 16.00 -17.70 20.03
N LEU A 119 15.31 -17.85 18.90
CA LEU A 119 14.71 -16.72 18.18
C LEU A 119 13.21 -16.59 18.42
N LYS A 120 12.54 -17.67 18.85
CA LYS A 120 11.07 -17.74 18.97
C LYS A 120 10.44 -16.65 19.83
N ASP A 121 11.17 -16.09 20.78
CA ASP A 121 10.66 -15.10 21.74
C ASP A 121 10.97 -13.65 21.31
N ILE A 122 11.68 -13.45 20.19
CA ILE A 122 11.96 -12.11 19.64
C ILE A 122 10.65 -11.53 19.08
N PRO A 123 10.20 -10.34 19.52
CA PRO A 123 9.04 -9.69 18.93
C PRO A 123 9.22 -9.50 17.42
N ALA A 124 8.16 -9.74 16.65
CA ALA A 124 8.18 -9.60 15.20
C ALA A 124 6.92 -8.90 14.71
N MET A 125 7.10 -7.87 13.88
CA MET A 125 6.03 -7.13 13.23
C MET A 125 6.12 -7.33 11.72
N ALA A 126 4.99 -7.63 11.09
CA ALA A 126 4.89 -7.62 9.64
C ALA A 126 4.54 -6.22 9.13
N VAL A 127 5.22 -5.76 8.08
CA VAL A 127 4.90 -4.52 7.37
C VAL A 127 4.49 -4.88 5.96
N THR A 128 3.27 -4.56 5.55
CA THR A 128 2.77 -5.04 4.23
C THR A 128 1.87 -4.03 3.56
N ALA A 129 1.72 -4.15 2.24
CA ALA A 129 0.77 -3.36 1.46
C ALA A 129 -0.68 -3.89 1.57
N LEU A 130 -0.90 -5.04 2.20
CA LEU A 130 -2.22 -5.70 2.29
C LEU A 130 -3.00 -5.19 3.50
N ASP A 131 -4.23 -4.70 3.34
CA ASP A 131 -5.08 -4.11 4.41
C ASP A 131 -6.44 -4.82 4.56
N THR A 132 -6.43 -6.13 4.80
CA THR A 132 -7.66 -6.88 5.12
C THR A 132 -7.61 -7.51 6.50
N GLU A 133 -8.76 -7.58 7.19
CA GLU A 133 -8.87 -8.25 8.49
C GLU A 133 -8.47 -9.74 8.40
N SER A 134 -8.72 -10.38 7.25
CA SER A 134 -8.23 -11.73 6.97
C SER A 134 -6.71 -11.82 6.92
N ASP A 135 -6.03 -10.83 6.33
CA ASP A 135 -4.57 -10.78 6.26
C ASP A 135 -3.97 -10.50 7.63
N ARG A 136 -4.63 -9.67 8.45
CA ARG A 136 -4.26 -9.44 9.86
C ARG A 136 -4.34 -10.73 10.68
N ILE A 137 -5.46 -11.44 10.63
CA ILE A 137 -5.64 -12.72 11.34
C ILE A 137 -4.60 -13.75 10.86
N ARG A 138 -4.32 -13.80 9.55
CA ARG A 138 -3.32 -14.70 8.98
C ARG A 138 -1.91 -14.36 9.47
N THR A 139 -1.57 -13.09 9.54
CA THR A 139 -0.29 -12.55 10.05
C THR A 139 -0.04 -13.00 11.48
N LEU A 140 -1.01 -12.78 12.36
CA LEU A 140 -0.93 -13.20 13.76
C LEU A 140 -0.84 -14.73 13.90
N LYS A 141 -1.65 -15.48 13.14
CA LYS A 141 -1.60 -16.95 13.13
C LYS A 141 -0.28 -17.52 12.63
N ALA A 142 0.42 -16.82 11.75
CA ALA A 142 1.72 -17.26 11.25
C ALA A 142 2.84 -17.11 12.28
N GLY A 143 2.62 -16.30 13.31
CA GLY A 143 3.54 -16.10 14.42
C GLY A 143 4.08 -14.68 14.56
N PHE A 144 3.62 -13.71 13.76
CA PHE A 144 3.93 -12.30 14.02
C PHE A 144 3.13 -11.79 15.23
N ASP A 145 3.72 -10.88 15.99
CA ASP A 145 3.11 -10.28 17.18
C ASP A 145 2.30 -9.03 16.83
N ALA A 146 2.67 -8.35 15.74
CA ALA A 146 1.95 -7.20 15.23
C ALA A 146 1.98 -7.13 13.70
N TYR A 147 1.20 -6.21 13.17
CA TYR A 147 0.99 -6.01 11.75
C TYR A 147 0.74 -4.51 11.50
N GLN A 148 1.35 -3.98 10.44
CA GLN A 148 1.22 -2.58 10.04
C GLN A 148 1.18 -2.43 8.50
N VAL A 149 0.33 -1.53 8.01
CA VAL A 149 0.27 -1.15 6.58
C VAL A 149 1.47 -0.26 6.24
N LYS A 150 2.11 -0.51 5.08
CA LYS A 150 3.23 0.27 4.54
C LYS A 150 2.89 1.77 4.43
N ILE A 151 3.92 2.62 4.60
CA ILE A 151 3.87 4.10 4.43
C ILE A 151 3.25 4.89 5.61
N ASP A 152 2.64 4.25 6.60
CA ASP A 152 2.18 4.92 7.83
C ASP A 152 3.28 4.97 8.90
N ARG A 153 4.13 6.00 8.84
CA ARG A 153 5.25 6.21 9.78
C ARG A 153 4.80 6.29 11.24
N GLU A 154 3.72 7.02 11.53
CA GLU A 154 3.31 7.27 12.92
C GLU A 154 2.83 5.98 13.57
N ARG A 155 1.99 5.21 12.89
CA ARG A 155 1.53 3.92 13.41
C ARG A 155 2.66 2.90 13.51
N LEU A 156 3.59 2.88 12.55
CA LEU A 156 4.77 2.03 12.60
C LEU A 156 5.57 2.28 13.89
N LEU A 157 5.92 3.54 14.17
CA LEU A 157 6.69 3.88 15.37
C LEU A 157 5.94 3.60 16.67
N LEU A 158 4.62 3.86 16.70
CA LEU A 158 3.79 3.54 17.85
C LEU A 158 3.80 2.04 18.17
N GLN A 159 3.53 1.18 17.19
CA GLN A 159 3.53 -0.28 17.40
C GLN A 159 4.90 -0.82 17.81
N ILE A 160 5.97 -0.29 17.22
CA ILE A 160 7.34 -0.67 17.58
C ILE A 160 7.64 -0.30 19.04
N SER A 161 7.23 0.89 19.47
CA SER A 161 7.41 1.34 20.85
C SER A 161 6.63 0.45 21.83
N GLU A 162 5.45 -0.03 21.46
CA GLU A 162 4.64 -0.94 22.29
C GLU A 162 5.29 -2.33 22.42
N LEU A 163 5.76 -2.89 21.31
CA LEU A 163 6.41 -4.20 21.29
C LEU A 163 7.73 -4.22 22.08
N ILE A 164 8.53 -3.16 21.99
CA ILE A 164 9.84 -3.09 22.63
C ILE A 164 9.75 -2.78 24.13
N ASN A 165 8.79 -1.94 24.56
CA ASN A 165 8.67 -1.53 25.95
C ASN A 165 7.83 -2.49 26.81
N GLY A 166 7.15 -3.48 26.20
CA GLY A 166 6.49 -4.56 26.94
C GLY A 166 5.21 -4.16 27.69
N ASP A 167 4.63 -3.00 27.39
CA ASP A 167 3.40 -2.49 28.04
C ASP A 167 2.12 -3.28 27.68
N ALA A 168 2.26 -4.35 26.89
CA ALA A 168 1.16 -5.02 26.18
C ALA A 168 0.84 -6.46 26.64
N ILE A 169 1.03 -6.81 27.92
CA ILE A 169 0.43 -8.04 28.48
C ILE A 169 -0.56 -7.77 29.63
N GLU A 170 -0.38 -6.74 30.46
CA GLU A 170 -1.33 -6.47 31.56
C GLU A 170 -2.42 -5.43 31.26
N LYS A 171 -2.21 -4.51 30.30
CA LYS A 171 -3.23 -3.49 29.97
C LYS A 171 -4.37 -4.02 29.14
N ASN A 172 -4.15 -5.01 28.26
CA ASN A 172 -5.23 -5.61 27.48
C ASN A 172 -6.26 -6.34 28.38
N THR A 173 -5.84 -6.97 29.48
CA THR A 173 -6.77 -7.66 30.39
C THR A 173 -7.57 -6.68 31.26
N ARG A 174 -7.02 -5.52 31.62
CA ARG A 174 -7.74 -4.47 32.39
C ARG A 174 -8.60 -3.56 31.52
N LEU A 175 -8.16 -3.24 30.30
CA LEU A 175 -8.97 -2.49 29.33
C LEU A 175 -10.14 -3.34 28.80
N GLN A 176 -9.95 -4.64 28.56
CA GLN A 176 -11.04 -5.55 28.16
C GLN A 176 -12.08 -5.79 29.26
N ALA A 177 -11.70 -5.71 30.55
CA ALA A 177 -12.62 -5.84 31.67
C ALA A 177 -13.47 -4.57 31.89
N GLN A 178 -12.93 -3.37 31.60
CA GLN A 178 -13.67 -2.12 31.66
C GLN A 178 -14.46 -1.82 30.38
N GLU A 179 -14.01 -2.29 29.20
CA GLU A 179 -14.78 -2.19 27.96
C GLU A 179 -16.07 -3.02 28.06
N ASN A 180 -16.06 -4.19 28.71
CA ASN A 180 -17.26 -5.03 28.83
C ASN A 180 -18.38 -4.46 29.74
N GLU A 181 -18.08 -3.56 30.68
CA GLU A 181 -19.13 -2.91 31.49
C GLU A 181 -19.61 -1.57 30.91
N ILE A 182 -18.80 -0.87 30.11
CA ILE A 182 -19.19 0.39 29.47
C ILE A 182 -20.03 0.15 28.18
N ILE A 183 -19.91 -1.04 27.56
CA ILE A 183 -20.67 -1.45 26.37
C ILE A 183 -22.21 -1.39 26.57
N ILE A 184 -22.74 -1.32 27.80
CA ILE A 184 -24.19 -1.30 28.04
C ILE A 184 -24.78 0.12 28.14
N SER A 185 -23.99 1.21 28.25
CA SER A 185 -24.64 2.53 28.45
C SER A 185 -24.27 3.70 27.55
N GLU A 186 -23.12 3.80 26.89
CA GLU A 186 -22.87 4.94 25.98
C GLU A 186 -22.01 4.56 24.76
N LYS A 187 -22.67 4.42 23.59
CA LYS A 187 -22.01 4.24 22.29
C LYS A 187 -21.29 5.53 21.84
N PRO A 188 -19.98 5.54 21.58
CA PRO A 188 -19.39 6.52 20.69
C PRO A 188 -19.67 6.09 19.24
N ASN A 189 -20.42 6.92 18.53
CA ASN A 189 -20.90 6.69 17.20
C ASN A 189 -19.96 7.35 16.18
N ILE A 190 -18.92 6.68 15.69
CA ILE A 190 -18.22 7.07 14.45
C ILE A 190 -17.73 5.82 13.70
N SER A 191 -18.56 5.31 12.79
CA SER A 191 -18.07 4.61 11.61
C SER A 191 -17.37 5.63 10.71
N ASP A 192 -16.06 5.51 10.48
CA ASP A 192 -15.42 6.30 9.41
C ASP A 192 -15.92 5.78 8.06
N ASN A 193 -16.95 6.45 7.53
CA ASN A 193 -17.67 6.05 6.32
C ASN A 193 -17.00 6.61 5.05
N ARG A 194 -15.67 6.79 5.05
CA ARG A 194 -14.89 7.41 3.97
C ARG A 194 -14.03 6.37 3.27
N ARG A 195 -13.94 6.47 1.94
CA ARG A 195 -13.13 5.62 1.06
C ARG A 195 -12.22 6.47 0.19
N ASP A 196 -11.04 5.96 -0.06
CA ASP A 196 -10.03 6.60 -0.89
C ASP A 196 -10.03 5.97 -2.28
N PHE A 197 -10.12 6.81 -3.31
CA PHE A 197 -10.17 6.38 -4.70
C PHE A 197 -8.92 6.84 -5.44
N CYS A 198 -8.23 5.91 -6.08
CA CYS A 198 -7.20 6.22 -7.07
C CYS A 198 -7.90 6.74 -8.33
N THR A 199 -7.77 8.02 -8.65
CA THR A 199 -8.47 8.63 -9.78
C THR A 199 -7.59 8.80 -11.02
N PHE A 200 -8.20 8.73 -12.19
CA PHE A 200 -7.51 8.79 -13.47
C PHE A 200 -8.44 9.28 -14.59
N TRP A 201 -7.83 9.82 -15.64
CA TRP A 201 -8.51 10.37 -16.80
C TRP A 201 -8.58 9.34 -17.92
N LEU A 202 -9.76 9.26 -18.55
CA LEU A 202 -9.98 8.54 -19.81
C LEU A 202 -10.84 9.42 -20.72
N SER A 203 -10.38 9.72 -21.93
CA SER A 203 -11.12 10.51 -22.92
C SER A 203 -11.70 11.82 -22.34
N GLY A 204 -10.95 12.48 -21.44
CA GLY A 204 -11.34 13.73 -20.80
C GLY A 204 -12.38 13.61 -19.67
N ARG A 205 -12.69 12.40 -19.20
CA ARG A 205 -13.57 12.15 -18.04
C ARG A 205 -12.77 11.56 -16.87
N LEU A 206 -13.18 11.87 -15.64
CA LEU A 206 -12.54 11.41 -14.41
C LEU A 206 -13.19 10.13 -13.90
N PHE A 207 -12.38 9.09 -13.75
CA PHE A 207 -12.76 7.79 -13.22
C PHE A 207 -11.98 7.51 -11.94
N GLY A 208 -12.50 6.61 -11.11
CA GLY A 208 -11.85 6.17 -9.89
C GLY A 208 -12.07 4.69 -9.62
N VAL A 209 -11.08 4.08 -8.98
CA VAL A 209 -11.16 2.72 -8.44
C VAL A 209 -10.77 2.79 -6.97
N ASP A 210 -11.25 1.85 -6.17
CA ASP A 210 -10.81 1.76 -4.77
C ASP A 210 -9.28 1.60 -4.74
N ILE A 211 -8.61 2.45 -3.97
CA ILE A 211 -7.16 2.45 -3.88
C ILE A 211 -6.62 1.12 -3.34
N LEU A 212 -7.40 0.42 -2.50
CA LEU A 212 -7.03 -0.88 -1.94
C LEU A 212 -6.86 -1.97 -3.01
N GLY A 213 -7.47 -1.79 -4.18
CA GLY A 213 -7.32 -2.69 -5.32
C GLY A 213 -6.06 -2.43 -6.16
N VAL A 214 -5.37 -1.31 -5.96
CA VAL A 214 -4.24 -0.87 -6.77
C VAL A 214 -2.92 -1.41 -6.20
N LYS A 215 -2.18 -2.17 -7.01
CA LYS A 215 -0.88 -2.75 -6.67
C LYS A 215 0.27 -1.83 -7.03
N GLU A 216 0.29 -1.31 -8.26
CA GLU A 216 1.36 -0.45 -8.75
C GLU A 216 0.82 0.46 -9.86
N ILE A 217 1.37 1.66 -9.99
CA ILE A 217 1.15 2.53 -11.14
C ILE A 217 2.47 2.74 -11.84
N THR A 218 2.53 2.38 -13.12
CA THR A 218 3.74 2.52 -13.92
C THR A 218 3.49 3.28 -15.22
N SER A 219 4.57 3.81 -15.77
CA SER A 219 4.60 4.60 -17.00
C SER A 219 5.69 4.06 -17.90
N GLN A 220 5.54 4.23 -19.23
CA GLN A 220 6.57 3.84 -20.21
C GLN A 220 6.88 2.35 -20.20
N VAL A 221 5.86 1.55 -20.50
CA VAL A 221 5.99 0.11 -20.64
C VAL A 221 5.96 -0.30 -22.12
N GLU A 222 6.84 -1.21 -22.50
CA GLU A 222 6.77 -1.87 -23.79
C GLU A 222 5.76 -3.02 -23.71
N PHE A 223 4.86 -3.06 -24.68
CA PHE A 223 3.83 -4.10 -24.74
C PHE A 223 4.25 -5.20 -25.71
N THR A 224 4.20 -6.44 -25.22
CA THR A 224 4.27 -7.62 -26.08
C THR A 224 2.85 -7.92 -26.57
N PRO A 225 2.56 -7.81 -27.88
CA PRO A 225 1.20 -7.98 -28.38
C PRO A 225 0.70 -9.41 -28.20
N VAL A 226 -0.61 -9.56 -27.99
CA VAL A 226 -1.29 -10.86 -27.97
C VAL A 226 -2.08 -11.00 -29.26
N PHE A 227 -1.59 -11.83 -30.18
CA PHE A 227 -2.24 -12.05 -31.46
C PHE A 227 -3.61 -12.72 -31.28
N HIS A 228 -4.62 -12.22 -32.00
CA HIS A 228 -6.02 -12.67 -31.94
C HIS A 228 -6.77 -12.37 -30.63
N ALA A 229 -6.22 -11.53 -29.75
CA ALA A 229 -6.95 -11.09 -28.56
C ALA A 229 -8.06 -10.09 -28.89
N ALA A 230 -9.03 -9.93 -27.98
CA ALA A 230 -10.06 -8.90 -28.08
C ALA A 230 -9.43 -7.49 -28.18
N ASN A 231 -10.12 -6.55 -28.84
CA ASN A 231 -9.59 -5.20 -29.06
C ASN A 231 -9.28 -4.43 -27.76
N SER A 232 -9.95 -4.81 -26.66
CA SER A 232 -9.70 -4.30 -25.31
C SER A 232 -8.38 -4.81 -24.72
N ILE A 233 -7.77 -5.88 -25.22
CA ILE A 233 -6.45 -6.35 -24.78
C ILE A 233 -5.35 -5.54 -25.48
N LYS A 234 -4.55 -4.84 -24.69
CA LYS A 234 -3.37 -4.11 -25.20
C LYS A 234 -2.21 -5.06 -25.46
N GLY A 235 -1.99 -6.02 -24.57
CA GLY A 235 -0.88 -6.97 -24.66
C GLY A 235 -0.39 -7.38 -23.28
N TYR A 236 0.77 -8.03 -23.24
CA TYR A 236 1.50 -8.29 -22.01
C TYR A 236 2.50 -7.19 -21.71
N VAL A 237 2.78 -6.98 -20.43
CA VAL A 237 3.87 -6.15 -19.95
C VAL A 237 4.73 -6.94 -18.97
N ASN A 238 6.05 -6.72 -19.00
CA ASN A 238 6.94 -7.21 -17.96
C ASN A 238 7.24 -6.07 -16.97
N ILE A 239 6.80 -6.25 -15.72
CA ILE A 239 7.06 -5.32 -14.63
C ILE A 239 7.82 -6.10 -13.56
N ARG A 240 9.07 -5.68 -13.29
CA ARG A 240 9.95 -6.31 -12.29
C ARG A 240 10.13 -7.82 -12.45
N GLY A 241 10.14 -8.32 -13.69
CA GLY A 241 10.29 -9.75 -13.99
C GLY A 241 8.98 -10.54 -13.98
N GLN A 242 7.86 -9.91 -13.64
CA GLN A 242 6.52 -10.52 -13.68
C GLN A 242 5.76 -10.07 -14.93
N ILE A 243 5.10 -11.02 -15.60
CA ILE A 243 4.33 -10.75 -16.82
C ILE A 243 2.88 -10.52 -16.43
N HIS A 244 2.33 -9.36 -16.81
CA HIS A 244 0.93 -9.00 -16.56
C HIS A 244 0.20 -8.77 -17.87
N LEU A 245 -1.03 -9.29 -17.97
CA LEU A 245 -1.95 -8.95 -19.06
C LEU A 245 -2.44 -7.51 -18.86
N VAL A 246 -2.39 -6.70 -19.91
CA VAL A 246 -2.85 -5.30 -19.88
C VAL A 246 -4.09 -5.13 -20.74
N VAL A 247 -5.13 -4.58 -20.12
CA VAL A 247 -6.40 -4.21 -20.77
C VAL A 247 -6.40 -2.70 -21.04
N ASN A 248 -6.76 -2.27 -22.24
CA ASN A 248 -7.02 -0.86 -22.55
C ASN A 248 -8.41 -0.47 -22.05
N LEU A 249 -8.47 0.36 -21.00
CA LEU A 249 -9.74 0.69 -20.36
C LEU A 249 -10.65 1.55 -21.23
N LYS A 250 -10.09 2.41 -22.08
CA LYS A 250 -10.89 3.21 -23.02
C LYS A 250 -11.67 2.30 -23.96
N ARG A 251 -11.00 1.29 -24.50
CA ARG A 251 -11.62 0.28 -25.37
C ARG A 251 -12.61 -0.60 -24.64
N LEU A 252 -12.27 -0.99 -23.40
CA LEU A 252 -13.17 -1.79 -22.57
C LEU A 252 -14.49 -1.05 -22.27
N LEU A 253 -14.42 0.25 -22.01
CA LEU A 253 -15.57 1.12 -21.73
C LEU A 253 -16.21 1.71 -23.01
N GLY A 254 -15.79 1.29 -24.21
CA GLY A 254 -16.34 1.81 -25.47
C GLY A 254 -16.11 3.30 -25.73
N LEU A 255 -15.09 3.91 -25.11
CA LEU A 255 -14.81 5.36 -25.15
C LEU A 255 -13.93 5.82 -26.34
N ASP A 256 -13.58 4.91 -27.25
CA ASP A 256 -12.63 5.20 -28.35
C ASP A 256 -13.35 5.66 -29.65
N SER A 257 -12.87 6.76 -30.24
CA SER A 257 -13.17 7.16 -31.63
C SER A 257 -11.95 7.65 -32.45
N SER A 258 -10.70 7.55 -31.98
CA SER A 258 -9.51 7.79 -32.84
C SER A 258 -8.20 7.17 -32.31
N ASP A 259 -7.45 6.54 -33.21
CA ASP A 259 -6.35 5.58 -32.96
C ASP A 259 -4.97 6.16 -32.52
N GLN A 260 -4.85 7.43 -32.13
CA GLN A 260 -3.54 8.11 -32.09
C GLN A 260 -2.93 8.49 -30.72
N SER A 261 -3.45 8.04 -29.57
CA SER A 261 -2.91 8.51 -28.26
C SER A 261 -2.53 7.44 -27.21
N ASP A 262 -2.25 6.20 -27.61
CA ASP A 262 -1.80 5.17 -26.66
C ASP A 262 -0.36 5.36 -26.15
N LEU A 263 0.40 6.33 -26.68
CA LEU A 263 1.84 6.48 -26.44
C LEU A 263 2.20 7.12 -25.08
N SER A 264 1.26 7.80 -24.41
CA SER A 264 1.51 8.48 -23.13
C SER A 264 0.79 7.85 -21.93
N GLY A 265 0.09 6.73 -22.14
CA GLY A 265 -0.75 6.11 -21.13
C GLY A 265 0.01 5.62 -19.89
N ARG A 266 -0.73 5.41 -18.80
CA ARG A 266 -0.26 4.83 -17.54
C ARG A 266 -0.88 3.46 -17.37
N VAL A 267 -0.11 2.51 -16.84
CA VAL A 267 -0.63 1.19 -16.50
C VAL A 267 -0.84 1.13 -15.00
N ILE A 268 -2.07 0.89 -14.59
CA ILE A 268 -2.46 0.60 -13.20
C ILE A 268 -2.51 -0.92 -13.06
N LEU A 269 -1.64 -1.50 -12.25
CA LEU A 269 -1.72 -2.90 -11.86
C LEU A 269 -2.72 -3.07 -10.73
N PHE A 270 -3.61 -4.05 -10.88
CA PHE A 270 -4.60 -4.42 -9.88
C PHE A 270 -4.28 -5.75 -9.24
N LYS A 271 -4.53 -5.85 -7.93
CA LYS A 271 -4.51 -7.12 -7.21
C LYS A 271 -5.82 -7.88 -7.50
N MET A 272 -5.71 -9.18 -7.79
CA MET A 272 -6.87 -10.06 -7.88
C MET A 272 -7.04 -10.85 -6.58
N ASP A 273 -8.29 -11.18 -6.23
CA ASP A 273 -8.58 -12.08 -5.10
C ASP A 273 -8.05 -13.50 -5.36
N VAL A 274 -8.01 -13.90 -6.63
CA VAL A 274 -7.51 -15.20 -7.11
C VAL A 274 -6.81 -15.00 -8.45
N GLY A 275 -5.54 -15.42 -8.56
CA GLY A 275 -4.75 -15.35 -9.80
C GLY A 275 -3.67 -14.26 -9.81
N GLU A 276 -3.02 -14.11 -10.96
CA GLU A 276 -1.96 -13.12 -11.19
C GLU A 276 -2.53 -11.70 -11.35
N SER A 277 -1.78 -10.68 -10.91
CA SER A 277 -2.20 -9.28 -11.11
C SER A 277 -2.32 -8.94 -12.60
N PHE A 278 -3.27 -8.08 -12.94
CA PHE A 278 -3.46 -7.58 -14.31
C PHE A 278 -3.31 -6.07 -14.35
N GLY A 279 -2.94 -5.55 -15.51
CA GLY A 279 -2.78 -4.13 -15.77
C GLY A 279 -3.96 -3.54 -16.52
N VAL A 280 -4.17 -2.25 -16.31
CA VAL A 280 -5.14 -1.45 -17.05
C VAL A 280 -4.45 -0.20 -17.57
N LEU A 281 -4.54 0.01 -18.88
CA LEU A 281 -4.02 1.21 -19.54
C LEU A 281 -5.05 2.34 -19.46
N VAL A 282 -4.62 3.49 -18.93
CA VAL A 282 -5.39 4.74 -18.79
C VAL A 282 -4.61 5.92 -19.37
N ASP A 283 -5.25 7.07 -19.61
CA ASP A 283 -4.55 8.21 -20.24
C ASP A 283 -3.61 8.91 -19.25
N ARG A 284 -4.09 9.20 -18.05
CA ARG A 284 -3.35 9.96 -17.02
C ARG A 284 -3.87 9.64 -15.63
N ILE A 285 -2.98 9.54 -14.65
CA ILE A 285 -3.34 9.45 -13.23
C ILE A 285 -3.58 10.84 -12.66
N SER A 286 -4.54 10.94 -11.76
CA SER A 286 -4.87 12.14 -10.99
C SER A 286 -4.69 11.84 -9.49
N ASP A 287 -5.00 12.80 -8.63
CA ASP A 287 -4.84 12.64 -7.19
C ASP A 287 -5.74 11.54 -6.58
N VAL A 288 -5.40 11.13 -5.37
CA VAL A 288 -6.29 10.27 -4.57
C VAL A 288 -7.40 11.13 -3.99
N VAL A 289 -8.65 10.72 -4.24
CA VAL A 289 -9.83 11.46 -3.77
C VAL A 289 -10.49 10.68 -2.65
N ARG A 290 -10.63 11.33 -1.48
CA ARG A 290 -11.36 10.79 -0.33
C ARG A 290 -12.83 11.16 -0.42
N VAL A 291 -13.70 10.17 -0.45
CA VAL A 291 -15.15 10.33 -0.63
C VAL A 291 -15.90 9.61 0.49
N SER A 292 -16.89 10.27 1.11
CA SER A 292 -17.80 9.59 2.03
C SER A 292 -18.82 8.76 1.26
N LYS A 293 -19.19 7.58 1.77
CA LYS A 293 -20.18 6.70 1.12
C LYS A 293 -21.50 7.42 0.83
N ASP A 294 -21.88 8.38 1.67
CA ASP A 294 -23.11 9.17 1.50
C ASP A 294 -23.06 10.13 0.29
N GLN A 295 -21.87 10.40 -0.24
CA GLN A 295 -21.65 11.21 -1.45
C GLN A 295 -21.63 10.38 -2.74
N ILE A 296 -21.67 9.05 -2.62
CA ILE A 296 -21.66 8.13 -3.75
C ILE A 296 -23.10 7.80 -4.13
N GLU A 297 -23.55 8.29 -5.27
CA GLU A 297 -24.79 7.85 -5.88
C GLU A 297 -24.55 6.50 -6.57
N GLU A 298 -25.05 5.42 -5.97
CA GLU A 298 -24.94 4.07 -6.55
C GLU A 298 -25.69 4.01 -7.89
N SER A 299 -25.05 3.44 -8.91
CA SER A 299 -25.70 3.21 -10.20
C SER A 299 -26.78 2.15 -10.02
N ARG A 300 -28.06 2.56 -9.96
CA ARG A 300 -29.17 1.63 -9.91
C ARG A 300 -29.19 0.81 -11.20
N SER A 301 -29.07 -0.50 -11.07
CA SER A 301 -29.38 -1.45 -12.15
C SER A 301 -30.75 -1.11 -12.74
N SER A 302 -30.76 -0.75 -14.02
CA SER A 302 -31.94 -0.27 -14.73
C SER A 302 -33.03 -1.36 -14.79
N SER A 303 -34.00 -1.30 -13.87
CA SER A 303 -35.33 -1.86 -14.08
C SER A 303 -36.39 -0.80 -14.34
N ASP A 304 -36.05 0.50 -14.30
CA ASP A 304 -36.97 1.58 -14.65
C ASP A 304 -36.52 2.30 -15.92
N GLN A 305 -37.32 2.11 -16.97
CA GLN A 305 -37.23 2.84 -18.24
C GLN A 305 -37.56 4.32 -18.00
N ASN A 306 -36.69 5.23 -18.43
CA ASN A 306 -37.04 6.35 -19.32
C ASN A 306 -35.82 7.21 -19.69
N MET A 307 -35.54 7.22 -21.00
CA MET A 307 -34.94 8.28 -21.83
C MET A 307 -33.67 9.00 -21.33
N GLY A 308 -32.53 8.59 -21.91
CA GLY A 308 -31.30 9.36 -22.03
C GLY A 308 -30.32 8.58 -22.92
N GLU A 309 -30.14 8.98 -24.17
CA GLU A 309 -29.26 8.34 -25.15
C GLU A 309 -27.79 8.39 -24.70
N GLY A 310 -27.07 7.26 -24.76
CA GLY A 310 -25.62 7.26 -24.96
C GLY A 310 -24.72 6.44 -24.03
N LEU A 311 -25.19 5.43 -23.31
CA LEU A 311 -24.31 4.46 -22.61
C LEU A 311 -24.80 3.03 -22.85
N ASP A 312 -23.90 2.18 -23.36
CA ASP A 312 -24.19 0.82 -23.79
C ASP A 312 -24.39 -0.10 -22.57
N THR A 313 -25.19 -1.16 -22.70
CA THR A 313 -25.63 -2.02 -21.58
C THR A 313 -24.51 -2.73 -20.81
N LYS A 314 -23.27 -2.74 -21.33
CA LYS A 314 -22.06 -3.27 -20.65
C LYS A 314 -21.47 -2.31 -19.60
N ASP A 315 -21.71 -1.00 -19.72
CA ASP A 315 -21.15 0.01 -18.81
C ASP A 315 -21.73 -0.12 -17.40
N ASN A 316 -22.97 -0.61 -17.30
CA ASN A 316 -23.71 -0.71 -16.05
C ASN A 316 -23.18 -1.80 -15.10
N GLU A 317 -22.39 -2.75 -15.60
CA GLU A 317 -21.75 -3.76 -14.75
C GLU A 317 -20.40 -3.29 -14.19
N LEU A 318 -19.69 -2.39 -14.88
CA LEU A 318 -18.38 -1.90 -14.43
C LEU A 318 -18.49 -0.71 -13.48
N VAL A 319 -19.55 0.10 -13.61
CA VAL A 319 -19.79 1.26 -12.76
C VAL A 319 -20.47 0.84 -11.46
N THR A 320 -19.89 1.26 -10.34
CA THR A 320 -20.45 1.06 -8.99
C THR A 320 -21.24 2.26 -8.50
N GLY A 321 -20.84 3.46 -8.92
CA GLY A 321 -21.51 4.68 -8.54
C GLY A 321 -20.80 5.90 -9.09
N VAL A 322 -21.34 7.06 -8.76
CA VAL A 322 -20.86 8.35 -9.21
C VAL A 322 -20.79 9.30 -8.03
N CYS A 323 -19.72 10.09 -7.95
CA CYS A 323 -19.55 11.10 -6.92
C CYS A 323 -19.34 12.47 -7.58
N LYS A 324 -20.11 13.46 -7.15
CA LYS A 324 -19.91 14.85 -7.59
C LYS A 324 -18.82 15.50 -6.75
N LEU A 325 -17.72 15.90 -7.39
CA LEU A 325 -16.66 16.72 -6.79
C LEU A 325 -16.92 18.20 -7.12
N GLU A 326 -16.12 19.11 -6.56
CA GLU A 326 -16.27 20.56 -6.76
C GLU A 326 -16.24 20.95 -8.25
N ASP A 327 -15.27 20.39 -8.99
CA ASP A 327 -15.03 20.76 -10.40
C ASP A 327 -15.34 19.64 -11.41
N ASN A 328 -15.52 18.40 -10.96
CA ASN A 328 -15.63 17.24 -11.85
C ASN A 328 -16.60 16.17 -11.32
N LEU A 329 -17.10 15.33 -12.23
CA LEU A 329 -17.85 14.14 -11.89
C LEU A 329 -16.89 12.94 -11.85
N LEU A 330 -16.81 12.27 -10.70
CA LEU A 330 -16.01 11.06 -10.52
C LEU A 330 -16.89 9.82 -10.76
N VAL A 331 -16.57 9.03 -11.79
CA VAL A 331 -17.22 7.75 -12.04
C VAL A 331 -16.44 6.63 -11.36
N ILE A 332 -17.06 5.92 -10.42
CA ILE A 332 -16.41 4.89 -9.62
C ILE A 332 -16.60 3.51 -10.28
N LEU A 333 -15.49 2.86 -10.60
CA LEU A 333 -15.44 1.57 -11.30
C LEU A 333 -15.09 0.43 -10.35
N ASN A 334 -15.62 -0.76 -10.63
CA ASN A 334 -15.23 -2.00 -9.98
C ASN A 334 -14.10 -2.70 -10.75
N ALA A 335 -12.88 -2.60 -10.24
CA ALA A 335 -11.72 -3.21 -10.87
C ALA A 335 -11.81 -4.75 -10.98
N HIS A 336 -12.47 -5.43 -10.04
CA HIS A 336 -12.63 -6.89 -10.05
C HIS A 336 -13.49 -7.39 -11.23
N ARG A 337 -14.20 -6.49 -11.91
CA ARG A 337 -15.03 -6.83 -13.07
C ARG A 337 -14.34 -6.60 -14.41
N PHE A 338 -13.21 -5.88 -14.46
CA PHE A 338 -12.55 -5.54 -15.72
C PHE A 338 -12.18 -6.76 -16.56
N LEU A 339 -11.53 -7.77 -15.97
CA LEU A 339 -11.16 -9.00 -16.70
C LEU A 339 -12.36 -9.87 -17.11
N LYS A 340 -13.48 -9.79 -16.37
CA LYS A 340 -14.70 -10.53 -16.72
C LYS A 340 -15.44 -9.91 -17.91
N SER A 341 -15.16 -8.63 -18.19
CA SER A 341 -15.81 -7.84 -19.23
C SER A 341 -14.98 -7.74 -20.53
N VAL A 342 -13.75 -8.27 -20.53
CA VAL A 342 -12.94 -8.53 -21.73
C VAL A 342 -13.48 -9.76 -22.43
#